data_AF-A0AAX2M5V5-F1
#
_entry.id   AF-A0AAX2M5V5-F1
#
_cell.length_a   1.000
_cell.length_b   1.000
_cell.length_c   1.000
_cell.angle_alpha   90.00
_cell.angle_beta   90.00
_cell.angle_gamma   90.00
#
_symmetry.space_group_name_H-M   'P 1'
#
loop_
_entity.id
_entity.type
_entity.pdbx_description
1 polymer ?
#
loop_
_entity_poly.entity_id
_entity_poly.type
_entity_poly.pdbx_seq_one_letter_code
_entity_poly.pdbx_strand_id
1 'polypeptide(L)'
;MPGGLDSRRPPELQVIVNEAFATDKQGQINTGRVLALRRYDIQDERWKEAMTAIGEAVQVVASRSYIRVYERVGDTDQYRPIPLDIAGA
;
A
#
# COMPACT_ATOMS: atom_id res chain seq x y z
N MET A 1 18.26 -38.90 21.13
CA MET A 1 17.58 -38.06 20.15
C MET A 1 16.21 -37.68 20.70
N PRO A 2 15.99 -36.42 21.13
CA PRO A 2 14.64 -35.88 21.04
C PRO A 2 14.68 -34.44 20.49
N GLY A 3 13.88 -34.17 19.46
CA GLY A 3 13.82 -32.86 18.82
C GLY A 3 12.54 -32.70 18.02
N GLY A 4 11.41 -33.00 18.65
CA GLY A 4 10.12 -32.52 18.18
C GLY A 4 9.94 -31.08 18.68
N LEU A 5 10.19 -30.09 17.82
CA LEU A 5 9.68 -28.75 18.04
C LEU A 5 8.62 -28.51 16.96
N ASP A 6 7.38 -28.67 17.40
CA ASP A 6 6.17 -28.26 16.73
C ASP A 6 6.31 -26.87 16.08
N SER A 7 6.07 -26.81 14.77
CA SER A 7 6.03 -25.62 13.92
C SER A 7 4.86 -24.65 14.20
N ARG A 8 4.32 -24.64 15.43
CA ARG A 8 3.26 -23.72 15.85
C ARG A 8 3.79 -22.29 15.86
N ARG A 9 3.47 -21.54 14.79
CA ARG A 9 3.63 -20.09 14.74
C ARG A 9 2.92 -19.47 15.95
N PRO A 10 3.53 -18.49 16.64
CA PRO A 10 2.85 -17.71 17.65
C PRO A 10 1.56 -17.09 17.05
N PRO A 11 0.40 -17.20 17.72
CA PRO A 11 -0.87 -16.64 17.22
C PRO A 11 -0.77 -15.14 16.87
N GLU A 12 0.17 -14.42 17.49
CA GLU A 12 0.46 -13.01 17.28
C GLU A 12 0.89 -12.70 15.83
N LEU A 13 1.68 -13.57 15.19
CA LEU A 13 2.07 -13.37 13.79
C LEU A 13 0.88 -13.54 12.84
N GLN A 14 -0.02 -14.48 13.15
CA GLN A 14 -1.25 -14.66 12.38
C GLN A 14 -2.16 -13.44 12.49
N VAL A 15 -2.26 -12.83 13.67
CA VAL A 15 -3.05 -11.61 13.87
C VAL A 15 -2.52 -10.47 13.00
N ILE A 16 -1.20 -10.22 13.00
CA ILE A 16 -0.59 -9.14 12.21
C ILE A 16 -0.80 -9.37 10.71
N VAL A 17 -0.63 -10.61 10.23
CA VAL A 17 -0.86 -10.95 8.83
C VAL A 17 -2.33 -10.77 8.46
N ASN A 18 -3.26 -11.33 9.24
CA ASN A 18 -4.69 -11.20 8.97
C ASN A 18 -5.14 -9.73 8.94
N GLU A 19 -4.59 -8.92 9.84
CA GLU A 19 -4.87 -7.49 9.87
C GLU A 19 -4.35 -6.76 8.63
N ALA A 20 -3.15 -7.09 8.16
CA ALA A 20 -2.55 -6.46 6.99
C ALA A 20 -3.33 -6.79 5.69
N PHE A 21 -3.90 -7.99 5.60
CA PHE A 21 -4.70 -8.44 4.46
C PHE A 21 -6.20 -8.16 4.60
N ALA A 22 -6.64 -7.51 5.69
CA ALA A 22 -8.04 -7.15 5.88
C ALA A 22 -8.51 -6.18 4.78
N THR A 23 -9.68 -6.48 4.21
CA THR A 23 -10.33 -5.67 3.19
C THR A 23 -11.15 -4.54 3.81
N ASP A 24 -11.32 -3.46 3.06
CA ASP A 24 -12.28 -2.42 3.40
C ASP A 24 -13.72 -2.84 3.04
N LYS A 25 -14.68 -1.93 3.24
CA LYS A 25 -16.10 -2.16 2.92
C LYS A 25 -16.37 -2.48 1.44
N GLN A 26 -15.42 -2.15 0.56
CA GLN A 26 -15.52 -2.36 -0.88
C GLN A 26 -14.79 -3.64 -1.31
N GLY A 27 -14.25 -4.42 -0.37
CA GLY A 27 -13.49 -5.63 -0.65
C GLY A 27 -12.05 -5.35 -1.10
N GLN A 28 -11.56 -4.12 -0.99
CA GLN A 28 -10.22 -3.74 -1.43
C GLN A 28 -9.20 -3.89 -0.30
N ILE A 29 -8.04 -4.47 -0.62
CA ILE A 29 -6.93 -4.59 0.33
C ILE A 29 -6.14 -3.28 0.34
N ASN A 30 -5.75 -2.82 1.52
CA ASN A 30 -4.85 -1.69 1.66
C ASN A 30 -3.40 -2.14 1.39
N THR A 31 -2.87 -1.81 0.22
CA THR A 31 -1.50 -2.15 -0.19
C THR A 31 -0.44 -1.59 0.76
N GLY A 32 -0.69 -0.41 1.36
CA GLY A 32 0.19 0.18 2.36
C GLY A 32 0.33 -0.69 3.63
N ARG A 33 -0.76 -1.32 4.10
CA ARG A 33 -0.72 -2.24 5.25
C ARG A 33 0.05 -3.51 4.94
N VAL A 34 -0.15 -4.08 3.74
CA VAL A 34 0.59 -5.27 3.29
C VAL A 34 2.08 -4.96 3.16
N LEU A 35 2.44 -3.82 2.56
CA LEU A 35 3.84 -3.37 2.42
C LEU A 35 4.48 -3.03 3.76
N ALA A 36 3.70 -2.63 4.76
CA ALA A 36 4.21 -2.37 6.11
C ALA A 36 4.76 -3.64 6.79
N LEU A 37 4.34 -4.84 6.36
CA LEU A 37 4.88 -6.10 6.87
C LEU A 37 6.40 -6.20 6.67
N ARG A 38 6.96 -5.60 5.61
CA ARG A 38 8.40 -5.60 5.35
C ARG A 38 9.24 -4.87 6.41
N ARG A 39 8.60 -4.07 7.26
CA ARG A 39 9.29 -3.29 8.30
C ARG A 39 9.61 -4.11 9.55
N TYR A 40 8.98 -5.28 9.72
CA TYR A 40 9.26 -6.15 10.87
C TYR A 40 10.57 -6.91 10.64
N ASP A 41 11.50 -6.75 11.58
CA ASP A 41 12.77 -7.47 11.60
C ASP A 41 12.58 -8.91 12.12
N ILE A 42 12.07 -9.78 11.26
CA ILE A 42 11.84 -11.20 11.54
C ILE A 42 12.83 -12.02 10.72
N GLN A 43 13.65 -12.80 11.43
CA GLN A 43 14.76 -13.56 10.84
C GLN A 43 14.36 -14.92 10.25
N ASP A 44 13.09 -15.32 10.36
CA ASP A 44 12.58 -16.56 9.79
C ASP A 44 12.67 -16.53 8.25
N GLU A 45 13.29 -17.56 7.66
CA GLU A 45 13.48 -17.63 6.21
C GLU A 45 12.15 -17.63 5.44
N ARG A 46 11.09 -18.26 5.96
CA ARG A 46 9.76 -18.25 5.34
C ARG A 46 9.17 -16.85 5.33
N TRP A 47 9.48 -16.05 6.36
CA TRP A 47 9.06 -14.65 6.41
C TRP A 47 9.76 -13.83 5.33
N LYS A 48 11.08 -13.99 5.19
CA LYS A 48 11.88 -13.32 4.16
C LYS A 48 11.38 -13.67 2.75
N GLU A 49 11.15 -14.96 2.48
CA GLU A 49 10.56 -15.43 1.22
C GLU A 49 9.19 -14.80 0.95
N ALA A 50 8.32 -14.77 1.96
CA ALA A 50 7.00 -14.13 1.84
C ALA A 50 7.10 -12.63 1.55
N MET A 51 8.01 -11.91 2.21
CA MET A 51 8.21 -10.47 1.97
C MET A 51 8.72 -10.16 0.57
N THR A 52 9.57 -11.03 0.02
CA THR A 52 10.03 -11.00 -1.37
C THR A 52 8.88 -11.25 -2.35
N ALA A 53 8.08 -12.29 -2.13
CA ALA A 53 6.93 -12.62 -2.98
C ALA A 53 5.89 -11.50 -3.02
N ILE A 54 5.61 -10.85 -1.87
CA ILE A 54 4.75 -9.66 -1.82
C ILE A 54 5.35 -8.53 -2.68
N GLY A 55 6.68 -8.45 -2.80
CA GLY A 55 7.38 -7.41 -3.57
C GLY A 55 7.15 -7.56 -5.04
N GLU A 56 7.34 -8.79 -5.52
CA GLU A 56 7.15 -9.17 -6.90
C GLU A 56 5.68 -9.09 -7.34
N ALA A 57 4.74 -9.35 -6.42
CA ALA A 57 3.31 -9.29 -6.71
C ALA A 57 2.73 -7.87 -6.83
N VAL A 58 3.39 -6.85 -6.26
CA VAL A 58 2.87 -5.47 -6.28
C VAL A 58 3.19 -4.81 -7.62
N GLN A 59 2.13 -4.56 -8.40
CA GLN A 59 2.22 -3.84 -9.67
C GLN A 59 1.55 -2.47 -9.56
N VAL A 60 2.21 -1.43 -10.07
CA VAL A 60 1.61 -0.09 -10.18
C VAL A 60 0.68 -0.08 -11.39
N VAL A 61 -0.62 -0.23 -11.14
CA VAL A 61 -1.64 -0.29 -12.20
C VAL A 61 -2.05 1.09 -12.72
N ALA A 62 -1.90 2.15 -11.92
CA ALA A 62 -2.20 3.52 -12.33
C ALA A 62 -1.52 4.54 -11.39
N SER A 63 -1.11 5.68 -11.94
CA SER A 63 -0.73 6.88 -11.18
C SER A 63 -1.79 7.97 -11.41
N ARG A 64 -2.18 8.69 -10.34
CA ARG A 64 -3.08 9.84 -10.44
C ARG A 64 -2.26 11.13 -10.41
N SER A 65 -2.18 11.82 -11.53
CA SER A 65 -1.56 13.14 -11.60
C SER A 65 -2.56 14.21 -11.15
N TYR A 66 -2.17 15.04 -10.19
CA TYR A 66 -2.98 16.16 -9.73
C TYR A 66 -2.52 17.44 -10.42
N ILE A 67 -3.35 17.98 -11.31
CA ILE A 67 -3.06 19.18 -12.11
C ILE A 67 -3.82 20.37 -11.54
N ARG A 68 -3.14 21.51 -11.33
CA ARG A 68 -3.76 22.80 -11.03
C ARG A 68 -3.46 23.76 -12.17
N VAL A 69 -4.50 24.36 -12.76
CA VAL A 69 -4.37 25.36 -13.82
C VAL A 69 -4.80 26.71 -13.25
N TYR A 70 -4.03 27.74 -13.60
CA TYR A 70 -4.27 29.11 -13.19
C TYR A 70 -4.24 30.03 -14.40
N GLU A 71 -5.10 31.04 -14.39
CA GLU A 71 -5.11 32.11 -15.39
C GLU A 71 -4.65 33.42 -14.74
N ARG A 72 -3.79 34.17 -15.44
CA ARG A 72 -3.38 35.51 -15.01
C ARG A 72 -4.53 36.50 -15.23
N VAL A 73 -4.85 37.30 -14.23
CA VAL A 73 -5.92 38.31 -14.31
C VAL A 73 -5.35 39.59 -14.94
N GLY A 74 -5.60 39.77 -16.24
CA GLY A 74 -5.12 40.95 -17.00
C GLY A 74 -3.60 41.09 -16.95
N ASP A 75 -3.12 42.33 -16.81
CA ASP A 75 -1.68 42.63 -16.67
C ASP A 75 -1.18 42.57 -15.22
N THR A 76 -1.97 42.00 -14.30
CA THR A 76 -1.59 41.91 -12.88
C THR A 76 -0.77 40.64 -12.61
N ASP A 77 -0.09 40.58 -11.47
CA ASP A 77 0.55 39.36 -10.95
C ASP A 77 -0.43 38.43 -10.20
N GLN A 78 -1.74 38.65 -10.34
CA GLN A 78 -2.75 37.81 -9.71
C GLN A 78 -3.12 36.63 -10.61
N TYR A 79 -3.20 35.44 -10.01
CA TYR A 79 -3.56 34.20 -10.68
C TYR A 79 -4.82 33.61 -10.07
N ARG A 80 -5.83 33.34 -10.90
CA ARG A 80 -7.09 32.71 -10.47
C ARG A 80 -7.11 31.22 -10.85
N PRO A 81 -7.51 30.31 -9.94
CA PRO A 81 -7.62 28.90 -10.26
C PRO A 81 -8.75 28.68 -11.27
N ILE A 82 -8.47 27.88 -12.30
CA ILE A 82 -9.48 27.44 -13.26
C ILE A 82 -10.05 26.10 -12.74
N PRO A 83 -11.35 26.02 -12.42
CA PRO A 83 -11.97 24.74 -12.11
C PRO A 83 -11.95 23.87 -13.37
N LEU A 84 -11.20 22.77 -13.31
CA LEU A 84 -11.16 21.77 -14.37
C LEU A 84 -12.19 20.68 -14.06
N ASP A 85 -13.20 20.56 -14.91
CA ASP A 85 -14.07 19.39 -14.93
C ASP A 85 -13.44 18.32 -15.82
N ILE A 86 -12.73 17.38 -15.21
CA ILE A 86 -11.99 16.31 -15.91
C ILE A 86 -12.77 14.99 -15.89
N ALA A 87 -14.08 15.02 -15.56
CA ALA A 87 -14.90 13.82 -15.40
C ALA A 87 -15.77 13.49 -16.63
N GLY A 88 -15.64 14.21 -17.74
CA GLY A 88 -16.47 14.02 -18.94
C GLY A 88 -15.66 13.69 -20.20
N ALA A 89 -15.18 12.45 -20.31
CA ALA A 89 -14.77 11.83 -21.59
C ALA A 89 -14.75 10.30 -21.45
#